data_AF-A0A1D7XNR5-F1
#
_entry.id   AF-A0A1D7XNR5-F1
#
_cell.length_a   1.000
_cell.length_b   1.000
_cell.length_c   1.000
_cell.angle_alpha   90.00
_cell.angle_beta   90.00
_cell.angle_gamma   90.00
#
_symmetry.space_group_name_H-M   'P 1'
#
loop_
_entity.id
_entity.type
_entity.pdbx_description
1 polymer ?
#
loop_
_entity_poly.entity_id
_entity_poly.type
_entity_poly.pdbx_seq_one_letter_code
_entity_poly.pdbx_strand_id
1 'polypeptide(L)'
;MYTVEEVSKQLKVSKVTIYSKLKKFDTLVVLKQGKKYITDDLFKLIQDDLKIRNADNNNLNSNNNINLNDEMAMDTDNLINLNKDLVNTLIEQLREKDRQISELHKLIENNQVLLKQEKEVNQIQLEEHIRELDIKLNDVKENMEKRKGEQQEKRKGLLKKCMFWVG
;
A
#
# COMPACT_ATOMS: atom_id res chain seq x y z
N MET A 1 -29.97 16.48 -34.01
CA MET A 1 -30.26 15.68 -32.79
C MET A 1 -29.88 14.24 -33.06
N TYR A 2 -28.91 13.72 -32.33
CA TYR A 2 -28.35 12.39 -32.52
C TYR A 2 -28.76 11.45 -31.39
N THR A 3 -28.86 10.17 -31.70
CA THR A 3 -28.97 9.10 -30.72
C THR A 3 -27.59 8.75 -30.14
N VAL A 4 -27.58 8.07 -28.99
CA VAL A 4 -26.33 7.59 -28.36
C VAL A 4 -25.57 6.64 -29.30
N GLU A 5 -26.30 5.82 -30.06
CA GLU A 5 -25.75 4.94 -31.09
C GLU A 5 -24.98 5.70 -32.18
N GLU A 6 -25.54 6.79 -32.68
CA GLU A 6 -24.93 7.59 -33.77
C GLU A 6 -23.68 8.32 -33.28
N VAL A 7 -23.75 8.94 -32.11
CA VAL A 7 -22.60 9.63 -31.51
C VAL A 7 -21.47 8.67 -31.17
N SER A 8 -21.80 7.47 -30.65
CA SER A 8 -20.82 6.42 -30.38
C SER A 8 -20.07 6.00 -31.65
N LYS A 9 -20.76 5.87 -32.78
CA LYS A 9 -20.13 5.56 -34.08
C LYS A 9 -19.27 6.71 -34.61
N GLN A 10 -19.76 7.95 -34.55
CA GLN A 10 -19.05 9.13 -35.05
C GLN A 10 -17.74 9.38 -34.28
N LEU A 11 -17.80 9.32 -32.94
CA LEU A 11 -16.63 9.56 -32.08
C LEU A 11 -15.75 8.32 -31.90
N LYS A 12 -16.14 7.17 -32.48
CA LYS A 12 -15.43 5.87 -32.34
C LYS A 12 -15.19 5.47 -30.88
N VAL A 13 -16.16 5.72 -30.01
CA VAL A 13 -16.10 5.36 -28.58
C VAL A 13 -17.26 4.45 -28.19
N SER A 14 -17.11 3.68 -27.12
CA SER A 14 -18.16 2.77 -26.65
C SER A 14 -19.43 3.52 -26.23
N LYS A 15 -20.60 2.89 -26.38
CA LYS A 15 -21.88 3.45 -25.89
C LYS A 15 -21.83 3.77 -24.39
N VAL A 16 -21.13 2.93 -23.61
CA VAL A 16 -20.96 3.10 -22.16
C VAL A 16 -20.20 4.39 -21.86
N THR A 17 -19.18 4.72 -22.65
CA THR A 17 -18.43 5.98 -22.54
C THR A 17 -19.36 7.17 -22.78
N ILE A 18 -20.19 7.12 -23.82
CA ILE A 18 -21.16 8.19 -24.09
C ILE A 18 -22.15 8.33 -22.93
N TYR A 19 -22.74 7.24 -22.43
CA TYR A 19 -23.64 7.29 -21.28
C TYR A 19 -22.99 7.86 -20.01
N SER A 20 -21.71 7.55 -19.77
CA SER A 20 -20.95 8.13 -18.65
C SER A 20 -20.79 9.64 -18.79
N LYS A 21 -20.51 10.14 -20.00
CA LYS A 21 -20.41 11.57 -20.28
C LYS A 21 -21.76 12.28 -20.18
N LEU A 22 -22.84 11.66 -20.66
CA LEU A 22 -24.19 12.22 -20.55
C LEU A 22 -24.62 12.43 -19.08
N LYS A 23 -24.14 11.62 -18.13
CA LYS A 23 -24.38 11.86 -16.70
C LYS A 23 -23.79 13.19 -16.20
N LYS A 24 -22.70 13.67 -16.81
CA LYS A 24 -22.08 14.95 -16.45
C LYS A 24 -22.84 16.15 -17.02
N PHE A 25 -23.55 15.95 -18.14
CA PHE A 25 -24.27 16.98 -18.88
C PHE A 25 -25.78 16.73 -18.88
N ASP A 26 -26.33 16.14 -17.82
CA ASP A 26 -27.71 15.64 -17.79
C ASP A 26 -28.75 16.75 -18.02
N THR A 27 -28.39 18.00 -17.69
CA THR A 27 -29.20 19.21 -17.93
C THR A 27 -29.38 19.57 -19.41
N LEU A 28 -28.50 19.10 -20.29
CA LEU A 28 -28.50 19.38 -21.73
C LEU A 28 -29.05 18.22 -22.55
N VAL A 29 -29.39 17.10 -21.92
CA VAL A 29 -29.90 15.91 -22.59
C VAL A 29 -31.39 16.06 -22.87
N VAL A 30 -31.78 15.88 -24.13
CA VAL A 30 -33.19 15.98 -24.52
C VAL A 30 -33.83 14.60 -24.51
N LEU A 31 -34.92 14.43 -23.76
CA LEU A 31 -35.72 13.20 -23.77
C LEU A 31 -36.88 13.35 -24.75
N LYS A 32 -36.92 12.51 -25.79
CA LYS A 32 -38.07 12.39 -26.69
C LYS A 32 -38.48 10.92 -26.77
N GLN A 33 -39.76 10.64 -26.55
CA GLN A 33 -40.33 9.27 -26.61
C GLN A 33 -39.54 8.24 -25.76
N GLY A 34 -39.10 8.65 -24.56
CA GLY A 34 -38.34 7.79 -23.64
C GLY A 34 -36.89 7.51 -24.04
N LYS A 35 -36.38 8.09 -25.14
CA LYS A 35 -34.99 7.97 -25.58
C LYS A 35 -34.22 9.27 -25.33
N LYS A 36 -32.94 9.14 -24.94
CA LYS A 36 -32.01 10.25 -24.76
C LYS A 36 -31.43 10.68 -26.11
N TYR A 37 -31.56 11.96 -26.42
CA TYR A 37 -31.03 12.61 -27.61
C TYR A 37 -29.98 13.65 -27.26
N ILE A 38 -29.01 13.78 -28.16
CA ILE A 38 -27.85 14.68 -28.06
C ILE A 38 -28.02 15.78 -29.11
N THR A 39 -27.99 17.04 -28.68
CA THR A 39 -27.99 18.22 -29.57
C THR A 39 -26.60 18.42 -30.19
N ASP A 40 -26.51 19.20 -31.27
CA ASP A 40 -25.23 19.50 -31.93
C ASP A 40 -24.25 20.21 -30.97
N ASP A 41 -24.75 21.05 -30.07
CA ASP A 41 -23.95 21.71 -29.04
C ASP A 41 -23.41 20.71 -28.01
N LEU A 42 -24.28 19.82 -27.51
CA LEU A 42 -23.85 18.77 -26.57
C LEU A 42 -22.86 17.81 -27.21
N PHE A 43 -23.00 17.54 -28.51
CA PHE A 43 -22.04 16.74 -29.27
C PHE A 43 -20.65 17.38 -29.28
N LYS A 44 -20.55 18.69 -29.57
CA LYS A 44 -19.28 19.43 -29.53
C LYS A 44 -18.64 19.42 -28.14
N LEU A 45 -19.44 19.65 -27.09
CA LEU A 45 -18.97 19.57 -25.71
C LEU A 45 -18.39 18.19 -25.37
N ILE A 46 -19.07 17.12 -25.80
CA ILE A 46 -18.58 15.75 -25.61
C ILE A 46 -17.30 15.51 -26.41
N GLN A 47 -17.20 16.04 -27.62
CA GLN A 47 -16.01 15.94 -28.47
C GLN A 47 -14.80 16.62 -27.83
N ASP A 48 -14.99 17.83 -27.29
CA ASP A 48 -13.96 18.61 -26.60
C ASP A 48 -13.53 17.95 -25.28
N ASP A 49 -14.48 17.47 -24.48
CA ASP A 49 -14.21 16.77 -23.22
C ASP A 49 -13.45 15.44 -23.43
N LEU A 50 -13.67 14.78 -24.57
CA LEU A 50 -12.93 13.59 -24.97
C LEU A 50 -11.60 13.91 -25.68
N LYS A 51 -11.31 15.19 -25.96
CA LYS A 51 -10.14 15.65 -26.74
C LYS A 51 -9.95 14.88 -28.05
N ILE A 52 -11.06 14.45 -28.67
CA ILE A 52 -11.01 13.69 -29.92
C ILE A 52 -10.71 14.69 -31.04
N ARG A 53 -9.43 14.79 -31.41
CA ARG A 53 -9.03 15.41 -32.66
C ARG A 53 -9.52 14.48 -33.77
N ASN A 54 -10.61 14.84 -34.43
CA ASN A 54 -11.00 14.15 -35.66
C ASN A 54 -9.84 14.35 -36.64
N ALA A 55 -9.06 13.30 -36.86
CA ALA A 55 -8.04 13.25 -37.90
C ALA A 55 -8.70 13.07 -39.27
N ASP A 56 -9.77 13.82 -39.53
CA ASP A 56 -10.35 13.95 -40.86
C ASP A 56 -9.57 15.07 -41.55
N ASN A 57 -8.38 14.69 -42.00
CA ASN A 57 -7.70 15.36 -43.11
C ASN A 57 -8.70 15.42 -44.27
N ASN A 58 -9.30 16.58 -44.53
CA ASN A 58 -9.80 17.06 -45.84
C ASN A 58 -10.89 18.15 -45.65
N ASN A 59 -10.51 19.33 -45.16
CA ASN A 59 -11.02 20.64 -45.63
C ASN A 59 -10.65 21.76 -44.64
N LEU A 60 -9.46 22.33 -44.82
CA LEU A 60 -9.20 23.72 -44.43
C LEU A 60 -8.45 24.41 -45.57
N ASN A 61 -9.11 24.42 -46.73
CA ASN A 61 -8.82 25.38 -47.78
C ASN A 61 -10.10 26.21 -47.98
N SER A 62 -10.32 27.17 -47.08
CA SER A 62 -11.26 28.26 -47.28
C SER A 62 -10.77 29.46 -46.51
N ASN A 63 -9.93 30.23 -47.22
CA ASN A 63 -9.77 31.67 -47.16
C ASN A 63 -10.86 32.38 -46.35
N ASN A 64 -10.61 32.58 -45.06
CA ASN A 64 -11.09 33.74 -44.34
C ASN A 64 -9.83 34.45 -43.84
N ASN A 65 -9.41 35.47 -44.58
CA ASN A 65 -8.52 36.52 -44.10
C ASN A 65 -9.20 37.24 -42.93
N ILE A 66 -9.18 36.62 -41.76
CA ILE A 66 -9.35 37.33 -40.50
C ILE A 66 -7.93 37.53 -39.99
N ASN A 67 -7.53 38.79 -39.94
CA ASN A 67 -6.36 39.25 -39.20
C ASN A 67 -6.45 38.69 -37.76
N LEU A 68 -5.81 37.55 -37.51
CA LEU A 68 -5.70 36.87 -36.21
C LEU A 68 -4.23 36.82 -35.75
N ASN A 69 -3.41 37.76 -36.22
CA ASN A 69 -2.01 37.84 -35.79
C ASN A 69 -1.81 38.69 -34.52
N ASP A 70 -2.85 39.32 -33.96
CA ASP A 70 -2.73 40.16 -32.75
C ASP A 70 -3.30 39.53 -31.46
N GLU A 71 -3.84 38.31 -31.50
CA GLU A 71 -4.35 37.63 -30.30
C GLU A 71 -3.94 36.16 -30.26
N MET A 72 -2.62 35.89 -30.14
CA MET A 72 -2.03 34.65 -29.58
C MET A 72 -0.52 34.56 -29.89
N ALA A 73 0.23 35.63 -29.65
CA ALA A 73 1.63 35.43 -29.25
C ALA A 73 1.60 34.96 -27.79
N MET A 74 1.19 33.70 -27.56
CA MET A 74 1.40 33.07 -26.26
C MET A 74 2.92 32.98 -26.13
N ASP A 75 3.47 33.91 -25.38
CA ASP A 75 4.90 34.15 -25.18
C ASP A 75 5.60 32.80 -24.98
N THR A 76 6.28 32.34 -26.02
CA THR A 76 6.90 31.00 -26.07
C THR A 76 7.85 30.82 -24.89
N ASP A 77 8.43 31.92 -24.42
CA ASP A 77 9.30 31.98 -23.25
C ASP A 77 8.54 31.71 -21.94
N ASN A 78 7.31 32.21 -21.79
CA ASN A 78 6.46 31.89 -20.64
C ASN A 78 6.07 30.41 -20.58
N LEU A 79 5.78 29.80 -21.74
CA LEU A 79 5.49 28.36 -21.80
C LEU A 79 6.73 27.50 -21.47
N ILE A 80 7.90 27.92 -21.97
CA ILE A 80 9.18 27.27 -21.65
C ILE A 80 9.51 27.42 -20.16
N ASN A 81 9.28 28.59 -19.58
CA ASN A 81 9.51 28.84 -18.15
C ASN A 81 8.56 28.01 -17.28
N LEU A 82 7.28 27.93 -17.61
CA LEU A 82 6.33 27.09 -16.89
C LEU A 82 6.74 25.60 -16.93
N ASN A 83 7.21 25.12 -18.09
CA ASN A 83 7.72 23.76 -18.22
C ASN A 83 9.00 23.55 -17.39
N LYS A 84 9.91 24.52 -17.33
CA LYS A 84 11.10 24.46 -16.46
C LYS A 84 10.71 24.38 -14.99
N ASP A 85 9.78 25.22 -14.55
CA ASP A 85 9.31 25.23 -13.15
C ASP A 85 8.64 23.92 -12.77
N LEU A 86 7.82 23.37 -13.66
CA LEU A 86 7.22 22.05 -13.49
C LEU A 86 8.29 20.95 -13.38
N VAL A 87 9.29 20.95 -14.27
CA VAL A 87 10.39 20.00 -14.23
C VAL A 87 11.19 20.12 -12.94
N ASN A 88 11.52 21.33 -12.50
CA ASN A 88 12.24 21.58 -11.26
C ASN A 88 11.45 21.07 -10.03
N THR A 89 10.15 21.35 -9.99
CA THR A 89 9.26 20.87 -8.93
C THR A 89 9.23 19.34 -8.90
N LEU A 90 9.15 18.68 -10.07
CA LEU A 90 9.18 17.22 -10.16
C LEU A 90 10.52 16.65 -9.69
N ILE A 91 11.64 17.30 -10.04
CA ILE A 91 12.98 16.89 -9.58
C ILE A 91 13.09 17.01 -8.06
N GLU A 92 12.58 18.10 -7.48
CA GLU A 92 12.60 18.31 -6.02
C GLU A 92 11.74 17.27 -5.30
N GLN A 93 10.55 16.98 -5.83
CA GLN A 93 9.69 15.91 -5.31
C GLN A 93 10.35 14.53 -5.38
N LEU A 94 11.10 14.22 -6.45
CA LEU A 94 11.85 12.97 -6.57
C LEU A 94 12.95 12.90 -5.50
N ARG A 95 13.72 13.99 -5.32
CA ARG A 95 14.77 14.05 -4.29
C ARG A 95 14.22 13.85 -2.88
N GLU A 96 13.08 14.46 -2.56
CA GLU A 96 12.47 14.30 -1.25
C GLU A 96 11.94 12.87 -1.05
N LYS A 97 11.37 12.25 -2.09
CA LYS A 97 10.98 10.82 -2.05
C LYS A 97 12.19 9.92 -1.85
N ASP A 98 13.31 10.17 -2.52
CA ASP A 98 14.55 9.41 -2.32
C ASP A 98 15.08 9.56 -0.88
N ARG A 99 14.97 10.77 -0.31
CA ARG A 99 15.32 11.03 1.10
C ARG A 99 14.46 10.21 2.06
N GLN A 100 13.14 10.21 1.86
CA GLN A 100 12.19 9.42 2.66
C GLN A 100 12.45 7.92 2.54
N ILE A 101 12.75 7.43 1.34
CA ILE A 101 13.12 6.03 1.12
C ILE A 101 14.40 5.68 1.90
N SER A 102 15.41 6.55 1.89
CA SER A 102 16.64 6.34 2.67
C SER A 102 16.38 6.29 4.18
N GLU A 103 15.53 7.17 4.70
CA GLU A 103 15.15 7.16 6.12
C GLU A 103 14.38 5.91 6.51
N LEU A 104 13.41 5.49 5.69
CA LEU A 104 12.68 4.24 5.91
C LEU A 104 13.60 3.02 5.89
N HIS A 105 14.56 2.97 4.97
CA HIS A 105 15.55 1.88 4.95
C HIS A 105 16.38 1.83 6.24
N LYS A 106 16.84 2.98 6.76
CA LYS A 106 17.55 3.03 8.05
C LYS A 106 16.69 2.57 9.22
N LEU A 107 15.41 2.95 9.24
CA LEU A 107 14.46 2.48 10.27
C LEU A 107 14.25 0.97 10.20
N ILE A 108 14.12 0.41 8.99
CA ILE A 108 13.99 -1.03 8.78
C ILE A 108 15.25 -1.75 9.27
N GLU A 109 16.43 -1.27 8.93
CA GLU A 109 17.71 -1.84 9.37
C GLU A 109 17.82 -1.85 10.90
N ASN A 110 17.53 -0.71 11.55
CA ASN A 110 17.53 -0.62 13.02
C ASN A 110 16.55 -1.59 13.67
N ASN A 111 15.33 -1.68 13.14
CA ASN A 111 14.33 -2.63 13.66
C ASN A 111 14.76 -4.09 13.48
N GLN A 112 15.41 -4.43 12.37
CA GLN A 112 15.95 -5.78 12.16
C GLN A 112 17.04 -6.13 13.18
N VAL A 113 17.92 -5.18 13.50
CA VAL A 113 18.95 -5.37 14.54
C VAL A 113 18.30 -5.56 15.91
N LEU A 114 17.34 -4.71 16.29
CA LEU A 114 16.61 -4.82 17.55
C LEU A 114 15.90 -6.17 17.70
N LEU A 115 15.20 -6.63 16.65
CA LEU A 115 14.52 -7.93 16.65
C LEU A 115 15.47 -9.12 16.81
N LYS A 116 16.70 -9.03 16.26
CA LYS A 116 17.71 -10.07 16.46
C LYS A 116 18.22 -10.08 17.90
N GLN A 117 18.53 -8.89 18.44
CA GLN A 117 18.99 -8.74 19.83
C GLN A 117 17.94 -9.23 20.83
N GLU A 118 16.66 -8.89 20.63
CA GLU A 118 15.57 -9.34 21.50
C GLU A 118 15.45 -10.87 21.52
N LYS A 119 15.57 -11.53 20.36
CA LYS A 119 15.56 -12.99 20.28
C LYS A 119 16.75 -13.62 21.00
N GLU A 120 17.94 -13.07 20.84
CA GLU A 120 19.15 -13.54 21.52
C GLU A 120 19.03 -13.39 23.04
N VAL A 121 18.56 -12.24 23.53
CA VAL A 121 18.36 -12.00 24.97
C VAL A 121 17.31 -12.95 25.53
N ASN A 122 16.17 -13.11 24.86
CA ASN A 122 15.12 -14.03 25.29
C ASN A 122 15.63 -15.48 25.32
N GLN A 123 16.45 -15.88 24.36
CA GLN A 123 17.06 -17.20 24.35
C GLN A 123 18.01 -17.40 25.54
N ILE A 124 18.89 -16.43 25.82
CA ILE A 124 19.81 -16.48 26.97
C ILE A 124 19.03 -16.57 28.28
N GLN A 125 17.97 -15.77 28.44
CA GLN A 125 17.11 -15.82 29.63
C GLN A 125 16.43 -17.19 29.80
N LEU A 126 15.99 -17.80 28.69
CA LEU A 126 15.40 -19.12 28.71
C LEU A 126 16.42 -20.19 29.10
N GLU A 127 17.63 -20.13 28.55
CA GLU A 127 18.74 -21.03 28.88
C GLU A 127 19.17 -20.89 30.35
N GLU A 128 19.22 -19.68 30.88
CA GLU A 128 19.50 -19.41 32.29
C GLU A 128 18.42 -20.01 33.20
N HIS A 129 17.15 -19.81 32.86
CA HIS A 129 16.04 -20.37 33.62
C HIS A 129 16.02 -21.91 33.59
N ILE A 130 16.31 -22.53 32.45
CA ILE A 130 16.45 -24.00 32.35
C ILE A 130 17.59 -24.49 33.24
N ARG A 131 18.74 -23.80 33.23
CA ARG A 131 19.89 -24.15 34.08
C ARG A 131 19.55 -24.05 35.57
N GLU A 132 18.79 -23.04 35.97
CA GLU A 132 18.33 -22.89 37.35
C GLU A 132 17.38 -24.03 37.75
N LEU A 133 16.47 -24.43 36.86
CA LEU A 133 15.59 -25.57 37.07
C LEU A 133 16.38 -26.87 37.24
N ASP A 134 17.39 -27.12 36.42
CA ASP A 134 18.26 -28.31 36.54
C ASP A 134 18.97 -28.37 37.89
N ILE A 135 19.48 -27.24 38.38
CA ILE A 135 20.11 -27.14 39.71
C ILE A 135 19.08 -27.48 40.80
N LYS A 136 17.90 -26.87 40.76
CA LYS A 136 16.83 -27.14 41.73
C LYS A 136 16.38 -28.60 41.69
N LEU A 137 16.28 -29.19 40.51
CA LEU A 137 15.84 -30.56 40.33
C LEU A 137 16.88 -31.55 40.87
N ASN A 138 18.17 -31.27 40.67
CA ASN A 138 19.26 -32.02 41.29
C ASN A 138 19.26 -31.90 42.81
N ASP A 139 19.04 -30.71 43.38
CA ASP A 139 18.94 -30.53 44.83
C ASP A 139 17.75 -31.32 45.41
N VAL A 140 16.58 -31.25 44.77
CA VAL A 140 15.41 -32.06 45.17
C VAL A 140 15.71 -33.55 45.10
N LYS A 141 16.40 -34.01 44.05
CA LYS A 141 16.83 -35.42 43.90
C LYS A 141 17.78 -35.83 45.02
N GLU A 142 18.79 -35.03 45.31
CA GLU A 142 19.74 -35.29 46.40
C GLU A 142 19.04 -35.35 47.76
N ASN A 143 18.12 -34.41 48.01
CA ASN A 143 17.31 -34.38 49.23
C ASN A 143 16.35 -35.57 49.35
N MET A 144 15.87 -36.13 48.24
CA MET A 144 15.11 -37.39 48.25
C MET A 144 16.00 -38.59 48.58
N GLU A 145 17.20 -38.68 48.01
CA GLU A 145 18.12 -39.78 48.28
C GLU A 145 18.64 -39.76 49.72
N LYS A 146 18.97 -38.57 50.26
CA LYS A 146 19.32 -38.41 51.69
C LYS A 146 18.20 -38.93 52.60
N ARG A 147 16.95 -38.52 52.35
CA ARG A 147 15.78 -38.99 53.12
C ARG A 147 15.58 -40.51 53.04
N LYS A 148 15.78 -41.12 51.87
CA LYS A 148 15.72 -42.59 51.71
C LYS A 148 16.81 -43.29 52.53
N GLY A 149 18.04 -42.78 52.49
CA GLY A 149 19.17 -43.32 53.25
C GLY A 149 18.92 -43.26 54.76
N GLU A 150 18.48 -42.11 55.27
CA GLU A 150 18.13 -41.94 56.68
C GLU A 150 17.00 -42.87 57.13
N GLN A 151 15.98 -43.08 56.29
CA GLN A 151 14.90 -44.02 56.59
C GLN A 151 15.39 -45.47 56.63
N GLN A 152 16.27 -45.87 55.70
CA GLN A 152 16.85 -47.22 55.71
C GLN A 152 17.71 -47.46 56.96
N GLU A 153 18.56 -46.50 57.34
CA GLU A 153 19.38 -46.61 58.55
C GLU A 153 18.52 -46.67 59.83
N LYS A 154 17.47 -45.85 59.92
CA LYS A 154 16.49 -45.95 61.03
C LYS A 154 15.85 -47.34 61.10
N ARG A 155 15.45 -47.93 59.95
CA ARG A 155 14.86 -49.29 59.90
C ARG A 155 15.86 -50.36 60.34
N LYS A 156 17.12 -50.30 59.88
CA LYS A 156 18.19 -51.24 60.31
C LYS A 156 18.47 -51.13 61.81
N GLY A 157 18.50 -49.91 62.36
CA GLY A 157 18.68 -49.68 63.79
C GLY A 157 17.56 -50.27 64.64
N LEU A 158 16.31 -50.12 64.21
CA LEU A 158 15.13 -50.73 64.86
C LEU A 158 15.17 -52.27 64.84
N LEU A 159 15.56 -52.87 63.71
CA LEU A 159 15.71 -54.32 63.56
C LEU A 159 16.81 -54.89 64.48
N LYS A 160 17.97 -54.23 64.57
CA LYS A 160 19.04 -54.61 65.50
C LYS A 160 18.58 -54.56 66.97
N LYS A 161 17.83 -53.51 67.35
CA LYS A 161 17.27 -53.37 68.70
C LYS A 161 16.27 -54.48 69.04
N CYS A 162 15.42 -54.88 68.09
CA CYS A 162 14.49 -56.00 68.30
C CYS A 162 15.21 -57.34 68.45
N MET A 163 16.26 -57.60 67.66
CA MET A 163 17.04 -58.84 67.82
C MET A 163 17.74 -58.93 69.17
N PHE A 164 18.16 -57.81 69.76
CA PHE A 164 18.83 -57.78 71.06
C PHE A 164 17.90 -57.99 72.26
N TRP A 165 16.58 -57.91 72.08
CA TRP A 165 15.57 -58.10 73.12
C TRP A 165 14.95 -59.51 73.12
N VAL A 166 15.25 -60.33 72.13
CA VAL A 166 14.65 -61.65 71.91
C VAL A 166 15.66 -62.80 72.11
N GLY A 167 16.94 -62.49 72.40
CA GLY A 167 17.98 -63.45 72.79
C GLY A 167 18.36 -63.30 74.25
#